data_AF-A0AA42KKP6-F1
#
_entry.id   AF-A0AA42KKP6-F1
#
_cell.length_a   1.000
_cell.length_b   1.000
_cell.length_c   1.000
_cell.angle_alpha   90.00
_cell.angle_beta   90.00
_cell.angle_gamma   90.00
#
_symmetry.space_group_name_H-M   'P 1'
#
loop_
_entity.id
_entity.type
_entity.pdbx_description
1 polymer ?
#
loop_
_entity_poly.entity_id
_entity_poly.type
_entity_poly.pdbx_seq_one_letter_code
_entity_poly.pdbx_strand_id
1 'polypeptide(L)'
;MEISDALKMIDRINHLPEIYDQIEKSVLAVIYSYYNEILTVELDEAVIMNDDEYDDEELSRLIEQKKLIHAKYWSNLAGFYQSCSSSSEPDHVWSNFSEIEILQNGDEGNSLFLFKAKYKDQDSNLTTNRAYLLRLNGALLKIEHTFFG
;
A
#
# COMPACT_ATOMS: atom_id res chain seq x y z
N MET A 1 2.71 27.45 28.45
CA MET A 1 3.57 26.32 28.09
C MET A 1 4.29 25.90 29.34
N GLU A 2 3.91 24.77 29.91
CA GLU A 2 4.48 24.33 31.18
C GLU A 2 5.84 23.66 30.96
N ILE A 3 6.69 23.65 31.98
CA ILE A 3 8.02 23.01 31.92
C ILE A 3 7.92 21.54 31.44
N SER A 4 6.81 20.86 31.75
CA SER A 4 6.54 19.49 31.29
C SER A 4 6.35 19.38 29.77
N ASP A 5 5.76 20.38 29.12
CA ASP A 5 5.55 20.39 27.67
C ASP A 5 6.87 20.63 26.94
N ALA A 6 7.71 21.51 27.49
CA ALA A 6 9.05 21.79 26.96
C ALA A 6 9.97 20.57 27.06
N LEU A 7 9.90 19.82 28.17
CA LEU A 7 10.68 18.59 28.34
C LEU A 7 10.24 17.49 27.35
N LYS A 8 8.93 17.33 27.09
CA LYS A 8 8.43 16.42 26.05
C LYS A 8 8.88 16.82 24.65
N MET A 9 8.93 18.11 24.35
CA MET A 9 9.46 18.61 23.08
C MET A 9 10.94 18.28 22.90
N ILE A 10 11.77 18.53 23.91
CA ILE A 10 13.21 18.24 23.87
C ILE A 10 13.45 16.74 23.71
N ASP A 11 12.75 15.92 24.48
CA ASP A 11 12.84 14.47 24.40
C ASP A 11 12.48 13.98 22.99
N ARG A 12 11.40 14.52 22.42
CA ARG A 12 11.01 14.18 21.05
C ARG A 12 12.04 14.61 20.02
N ILE A 13 12.62 15.80 20.12
CA ILE A 13 13.69 16.27 19.22
C ILE A 13 14.87 15.30 19.23
N ASN A 14 15.25 14.80 20.40
CA ASN A 14 16.37 13.87 20.55
C ASN A 14 16.09 12.51 19.89
N HIS A 15 14.83 12.06 19.87
CA HIS A 15 14.43 10.77 19.31
C HIS A 15 13.80 10.87 17.90
N LEU A 16 13.77 12.06 17.29
CA LEU A 16 13.17 12.27 15.96
C LEU A 16 13.67 11.27 14.90
N PRO A 17 14.97 11.00 14.75
CA PRO A 17 15.46 10.05 13.74
C PRO A 17 14.88 8.64 13.92
N GLU A 18 14.83 8.16 15.17
CA GLU A 18 14.31 6.83 15.49
C GLU A 18 12.81 6.74 15.26
N ILE A 19 12.08 7.81 15.55
CA ILE A 19 10.64 7.92 15.27
C ILE A 19 10.39 7.87 13.76
N TYR A 20 11.16 8.62 12.96
CA TYR A 20 11.06 8.58 11.50
C TYR A 20 11.36 7.18 10.95
N ASP A 21 12.45 6.55 11.38
CA ASP A 21 12.79 5.18 10.97
C ASP A 21 11.67 4.16 11.28
N GLN A 22 11.03 4.27 12.44
CA GLN A 22 9.91 3.40 12.81
C GLN A 22 8.67 3.64 11.95
N ILE A 23 8.36 4.91 11.65
CA ILE A 23 7.26 5.29 10.77
C ILE A 23 7.50 4.73 9.36
N GLU A 24 8.70 4.93 8.81
CA GLU A 24 9.06 4.44 7.48
C GLU A 24 8.90 2.92 7.39
N LYS A 25 9.46 2.19 8.36
CA LYS A 25 9.30 0.73 8.46
C LYS A 25 7.84 0.30 8.52
N SER A 26 7.01 1.04 9.26
CA SER A 26 5.58 0.73 9.40
C SER A 26 4.82 0.94 8.09
N VAL A 27 5.06 2.06 7.41
CA VAL A 27 4.47 2.36 6.09
C VAL A 27 4.91 1.31 5.06
N LEU A 28 6.22 1.01 4.99
CA LEU A 28 6.76 -0.02 4.09
C LEU A 28 6.12 -1.38 4.35
N ALA A 29 6.02 -1.79 5.62
CA ALA A 29 5.45 -3.08 5.98
C ALA A 29 3.99 -3.22 5.52
N VAL A 30 3.19 -2.15 5.64
CA VAL A 30 1.79 -2.15 5.19
C VAL A 30 1.70 -2.29 3.67
N ILE A 31 2.41 -1.45 2.91
CA ILE A 31 2.35 -1.51 1.45
C ILE A 31 2.94 -2.82 0.91
N TYR A 32 4.08 -3.27 1.46
CA TYR A 32 4.69 -4.55 1.10
C TYR A 32 3.74 -5.73 1.33
N SER A 33 3.08 -5.78 2.50
CA SER A 33 2.14 -6.86 2.82
C SER A 33 0.93 -6.83 1.89
N TYR A 34 0.38 -5.64 1.61
CA TYR A 34 -0.72 -5.48 0.65
C TYR A 34 -0.32 -5.99 -0.75
N TYR A 35 0.84 -5.57 -1.25
CA TYR A 35 1.34 -6.00 -2.55
C TYR A 35 1.55 -7.51 -2.62
N ASN A 36 2.19 -8.13 -1.62
CA ASN A 36 2.41 -9.58 -1.64
C ASN A 36 1.13 -10.41 -1.56
N GLU A 37 0.17 -9.99 -0.72
CA GLU A 37 -1.11 -10.71 -0.60
C GLU A 37 -1.91 -10.62 -1.90
N ILE A 38 -1.97 -9.44 -2.53
CA ILE A 38 -2.62 -9.30 -3.84
C ILE A 38 -1.86 -10.08 -4.91
N LEU A 39 -0.53 -9.98 -4.96
CA LEU A 39 0.29 -10.67 -5.95
C LEU A 39 0.09 -12.19 -5.91
N THR A 40 -0.09 -12.77 -4.72
CA THR A 40 -0.38 -14.20 -4.59
C THR A 40 -1.65 -14.57 -5.35
N VAL A 41 -2.71 -13.75 -5.23
CA VAL A 41 -3.97 -13.96 -5.96
C VAL A 41 -3.79 -13.71 -7.46
N GLU A 42 -3.06 -12.68 -7.85
CA GLU A 42 -2.80 -12.38 -9.28
C GLU A 42 -1.99 -13.49 -9.97
N LEU A 43 -1.07 -14.14 -9.26
CA LEU A 43 -0.33 -15.28 -9.78
C LEU A 43 -1.25 -16.49 -9.98
N ASP A 44 -2.17 -16.74 -9.05
CA ASP A 44 -3.18 -17.79 -9.22
C ASP A 44 -4.10 -17.47 -10.41
N GLU A 45 -4.51 -16.21 -10.59
CA GLU A 45 -5.28 -15.78 -11.77
C GLU A 45 -4.54 -16.04 -13.07
N ALA A 46 -3.24 -15.68 -13.13
CA ALA A 46 -2.42 -15.91 -14.30
C ALA A 46 -2.26 -17.39 -14.65
N VAL A 47 -2.14 -18.26 -13.64
CA VAL A 47 -2.08 -19.71 -13.84
C VAL A 47 -3.39 -20.24 -14.41
N ILE A 48 -4.53 -19.83 -13.85
CA ILE A 48 -5.86 -20.26 -14.31
C ILE A 48 -6.11 -19.78 -15.74
N MET A 49 -5.84 -18.50 -16.04
CA MET A 49 -6.07 -17.92 -17.36
C MET A 49 -5.19 -18.52 -18.47
N ASN A 50 -4.11 -19.21 -18.10
CA ASN A 50 -3.23 -19.91 -19.05
C ASN A 50 -3.69 -21.34 -19.34
N ASP A 51 -4.78 -21.81 -18.71
CA ASP A 51 -5.47 -23.06 -19.05
C ASP A 51 -6.56 -22.80 -20.10
N ASP A 52 -6.55 -23.52 -21.22
CA ASP A 52 -7.51 -23.29 -22.31
C ASP A 52 -8.98 -23.62 -21.92
N GLU A 53 -9.21 -24.32 -20.80
CA GLU A 53 -10.54 -24.75 -20.32
C GLU A 53 -10.99 -24.09 -19.00
N TYR A 54 -10.39 -22.96 -18.60
CA TYR A 54 -10.69 -22.35 -17.30
C TYR A 54 -12.16 -21.94 -17.11
N ASP A 55 -12.65 -22.03 -15.87
CA ASP A 55 -14.02 -21.67 -15.49
C ASP A 55 -14.10 -20.22 -14.97
N ASP A 56 -15.07 -19.46 -15.47
CA ASP A 56 -15.37 -18.10 -15.02
C ASP A 56 -15.74 -18.04 -13.52
N GLU A 57 -16.25 -19.14 -12.94
CA GLU A 57 -16.53 -19.22 -11.51
C GLU A 57 -15.24 -19.18 -10.66
N GLU A 58 -14.14 -19.75 -11.15
CA GLU A 58 -12.86 -19.74 -10.45
C GLU A 58 -12.28 -18.32 -10.37
N LEU A 59 -12.30 -17.59 -11.49
CA LEU A 59 -11.88 -16.19 -11.54
C LEU A 59 -12.76 -15.30 -10.65
N SER A 60 -14.08 -15.57 -10.62
CA SER A 60 -15.01 -14.85 -9.76
C SER A 60 -14.65 -14.99 -8.27
N ARG A 61 -14.19 -16.19 -7.85
CA ARG A 61 -13.74 -16.41 -6.47
C ARG A 61 -12.45 -15.64 -6.15
N LEU A 62 -11.51 -15.55 -7.09
CA LEU A 62 -10.27 -14.79 -6.92
C LEU A 62 -10.54 -13.27 -6.85
N ILE A 63 -11.50 -12.76 -7.62
CA ILE A 63 -11.96 -11.37 -7.50
C ILE A 63 -12.50 -11.09 -6.08
N GLU A 64 -13.31 -12.00 -5.51
CA GLU A 64 -13.79 -11.84 -4.13
C GLU A 64 -12.65 -11.88 -3.11
N GLN A 65 -11.62 -12.71 -3.31
CA GLN A 65 -10.43 -12.70 -2.46
C GLN A 65 -9.68 -11.36 -2.52
N LYS A 66 -9.50 -10.78 -3.72
CA LYS A 66 -8.90 -9.44 -3.88
C LYS A 66 -9.71 -8.37 -3.15
N LYS A 67 -11.05 -8.45 -3.19
CA LYS A 67 -11.92 -7.53 -2.42
C LYS A 67 -11.74 -7.67 -0.91
N LEU A 68 -11.58 -8.89 -0.39
CA LEU A 68 -11.30 -9.13 1.03
C LEU A 68 -9.94 -8.56 1.45
N ILE A 69 -8.90 -8.77 0.63
CA ILE A 69 -7.58 -8.18 0.85
C ILE A 69 -7.66 -6.66 0.82
N HIS A 70 -8.37 -6.08 -0.16
CA HIS A 70 -8.58 -4.64 -0.21
C HIS A 70 -9.25 -4.12 1.08
N ALA A 71 -10.33 -4.74 1.56
CA ALA A 71 -11.01 -4.35 2.80
C ALA A 71 -10.11 -4.43 4.06
N LYS A 72 -9.12 -5.32 4.06
CA LYS A 72 -8.12 -5.44 5.13
C LYS A 72 -7.19 -4.22 5.16
N TYR A 73 -6.63 -3.82 4.02
CA TYR A 73 -5.57 -2.80 3.95
C TYR A 73 -6.07 -1.38 3.71
N TRP A 74 -7.27 -1.21 3.15
CA TRP A 74 -7.80 0.09 2.80
C TRP A 74 -8.79 0.63 3.84
N SER A 75 -8.75 1.93 4.10
CA SER A 75 -9.77 2.66 4.87
C SER A 75 -10.87 3.20 3.97
N ASN A 76 -10.54 3.57 2.73
CA ASN A 76 -11.50 4.00 1.74
C ASN A 76 -12.03 2.79 0.95
N LEU A 77 -13.32 2.49 1.09
CA LEU A 77 -13.97 1.34 0.44
C LEU A 77 -14.74 1.73 -0.84
N ALA A 78 -14.45 2.89 -1.43
CA ALA A 78 -15.03 3.26 -2.71
C ALA A 78 -14.70 2.19 -3.77
N GLY A 79 -15.72 1.76 -4.54
CA GLY A 79 -15.57 0.71 -5.56
C GLY A 79 -14.53 1.02 -6.64
N PHE A 80 -14.18 2.29 -6.82
CA PHE A 80 -13.10 2.71 -7.72
C PHE A 80 -11.71 2.13 -7.37
N TYR A 81 -11.41 1.88 -6.09
CA TYR A 81 -10.12 1.29 -5.68
C TYR A 81 -10.15 -0.24 -5.60
N GLN A 82 -11.35 -0.83 -5.62
CA GLN A 82 -11.51 -2.28 -5.48
C GLN A 82 -11.28 -2.95 -6.83
N SER A 83 -10.47 -4.01 -6.83
CA SER A 83 -10.31 -4.87 -8.00
C SER A 83 -11.67 -5.45 -8.40
N CYS A 84 -12.05 -5.22 -9.67
CA CYS A 84 -13.31 -5.69 -10.24
C CYS A 84 -13.12 -6.59 -11.47
N SER A 85 -11.88 -6.91 -11.81
CA SER A 85 -11.50 -7.74 -12.95
C SER A 85 -10.34 -8.68 -12.58
N SER A 86 -10.15 -9.70 -13.40
CA SER A 86 -8.98 -10.59 -13.38
C SER A 86 -8.09 -10.28 -14.58
N SER A 87 -6.81 -10.64 -14.46
CA SER A 87 -5.78 -10.41 -15.47
C SER A 87 -4.82 -11.60 -15.48
N SER A 88 -4.29 -11.94 -16.66
CA SER A 88 -3.19 -12.90 -16.80
C SER A 88 -1.83 -12.29 -16.44
N GLU A 89 -1.78 -10.97 -16.28
CA GLU A 89 -0.59 -10.19 -16.01
C GLU A 89 -0.68 -9.60 -14.59
N PRO A 90 0.15 -10.07 -13.64
CA PRO A 90 0.20 -9.55 -12.28
C PRO A 90 0.72 -8.11 -12.22
N ASP A 91 0.03 -7.22 -11.52
CA ASP A 91 0.41 -5.81 -11.39
C ASP A 91 1.09 -5.47 -10.06
N HIS A 92 0.94 -6.29 -9.02
CA HIS A 92 1.40 -5.98 -7.66
C HIS A 92 2.78 -6.58 -7.34
N VAL A 93 3.73 -6.44 -8.26
CA VAL A 93 5.09 -6.98 -8.10
C VAL A 93 5.99 -6.01 -7.33
N TRP A 94 6.23 -6.30 -6.04
CA TRP A 94 7.01 -5.41 -5.16
C TRP A 94 8.42 -5.08 -5.68
N SER A 95 9.10 -6.05 -6.31
CA SER A 95 10.46 -5.85 -6.83
C SER A 95 10.56 -4.81 -7.96
N ASN A 96 9.43 -4.36 -8.50
CA ASN A 96 9.38 -3.32 -9.52
C ASN A 96 9.46 -1.91 -8.92
N PHE A 97 9.36 -1.77 -7.61
CA PHE A 97 9.54 -0.49 -6.94
C PHE A 97 11.01 -0.08 -6.84
N SER A 98 11.25 1.22 -7.00
CA SER A 98 12.55 1.87 -6.80
C SER A 98 12.34 3.30 -6.33
N GLU A 99 13.41 3.93 -5.80
CA GLU A 99 13.38 5.32 -5.31
C GLU A 99 12.21 5.58 -4.34
N ILE A 100 12.02 4.67 -3.36
CA ILE A 100 10.95 4.78 -2.37
C ILE A 100 11.24 5.95 -1.42
N GLU A 101 10.25 6.81 -1.25
CA GLU A 101 10.25 7.97 -0.36
C GLU A 101 8.99 7.93 0.51
N ILE A 102 9.14 8.24 1.80
CA ILE A 102 8.05 8.29 2.76
C ILE A 102 8.03 9.66 3.42
N LEU A 103 6.88 10.33 3.34
CA LEU A 103 6.69 11.68 3.86
C LEU A 103 5.57 11.67 4.91
N GLN A 104 5.67 12.53 5.92
CA GLN A 104 4.64 12.74 6.93
C GLN A 104 4.20 14.20 6.94
N ASN A 105 2.90 14.45 7.14
CA ASN A 105 2.34 15.81 7.18
C ASN A 105 2.71 16.63 8.43
N GLY A 106 3.32 16.01 9.45
CA GLY A 106 3.71 16.67 10.70
C GLY A 106 2.57 17.00 11.65
N ASP A 107 1.33 16.58 11.35
CA ASP A 107 0.16 16.76 12.21
C ASP A 107 -0.03 15.53 13.11
N GLU A 108 0.15 15.70 14.41
CA GLU A 108 -0.06 14.63 15.40
C GLU A 108 -1.53 14.30 15.65
N GLY A 109 -2.43 15.28 15.47
CA GLY A 109 -3.86 15.09 15.66
C GLY A 109 -4.50 14.35 14.50
N ASN A 110 -3.91 14.45 13.30
CA ASN A 110 -4.34 13.76 12.09
C ASN A 110 -3.14 13.34 11.24
N SER A 111 -2.38 12.36 11.72
CA SER A 111 -1.18 11.90 11.03
C SER A 111 -1.51 11.21 9.71
N LEU A 112 -0.95 11.77 8.65
CA LEU A 112 -1.00 11.24 7.30
C LEU A 112 0.42 10.93 6.82
N PHE A 113 0.54 9.83 6.10
CA PHE A 113 1.80 9.34 5.55
C PHE A 113 1.64 9.17 4.04
N LEU A 114 2.62 9.65 3.28
CA LEU A 114 2.67 9.49 1.84
C LEU A 114 3.79 8.53 1.51
N PHE A 115 3.46 7.37 0.96
CA PHE A 115 4.41 6.51 0.26
C PHE A 115 4.48 6.98 -1.18
N LYS A 116 5.68 7.16 -1.73
CA LYS A 116 5.90 7.48 -3.14
C LYS A 116 7.07 6.66 -3.66
N ALA A 117 6.94 6.11 -4.86
CA ALA A 117 8.00 5.34 -5.48
C ALA A 117 7.89 5.39 -7.01
N LYS A 118 9.01 5.12 -7.68
CA LYS A 118 9.00 4.76 -9.09
C LYS A 118 8.64 3.28 -9.22
N TYR A 119 7.79 2.97 -10.20
CA TYR A 119 7.38 1.61 -10.52
C TYR A 119 7.75 1.29 -11.95
N LYS A 120 8.58 0.27 -12.15
CA LYS A 120 9.00 -0.17 -13.48
C LYS A 120 8.15 -1.34 -13.94
N ASP A 121 7.36 -1.13 -14.98
CA ASP A 121 6.64 -2.19 -15.67
C ASP A 121 7.65 -3.07 -16.44
N GLN A 122 7.55 -4.39 -16.23
CA GLN A 122 8.48 -5.35 -16.83
C GLN A 122 8.22 -5.55 -18.32
N ASP A 123 6.97 -5.44 -18.77
CA ASP A 123 6.56 -5.76 -20.13
C ASP A 123 6.72 -4.56 -21.07
N SER A 124 6.40 -3.36 -20.57
CA SER A 124 6.51 -2.14 -21.37
C SER A 124 7.85 -1.40 -21.20
N ASN A 125 8.69 -1.81 -20.24
CA ASN A 125 9.90 -1.09 -19.81
C ASN A 125 9.60 0.38 -19.38
N LEU A 126 8.33 0.73 -19.21
CA LEU A 126 7.88 2.05 -18.77
C LEU A 126 8.13 2.20 -17.28
N THR A 127 8.51 3.41 -16.85
CA THR A 127 8.60 3.74 -15.43
C THR A 127 7.56 4.80 -15.12
N THR A 128 6.64 4.48 -14.21
CA THR A 128 5.58 5.37 -13.73
C THR A 128 5.81 5.75 -12.28
N ASN A 129 5.10 6.76 -11.79
CA ASN A 129 5.10 7.07 -10.37
C ASN A 129 3.87 6.45 -9.72
N ARG A 130 4.06 5.70 -8.64
CA ARG A 130 2.97 5.26 -7.77
C ARG A 130 3.12 5.95 -6.43
N ALA A 131 2.01 6.49 -5.92
CA ALA A 131 1.98 7.02 -4.58
C ALA A 131 0.70 6.63 -3.86
N TYR A 132 0.82 6.38 -2.55
CA TYR A 132 -0.27 5.99 -1.68
C TYR A 132 -0.33 6.95 -0.51
N LEU A 133 -1.52 7.49 -0.23
CA LEU A 133 -1.80 8.16 1.04
C LEU A 133 -2.24 7.11 2.04
N LEU A 134 -1.59 7.06 3.20
CA LEU A 134 -1.96 6.24 4.32
C LEU A 134 -2.39 7.11 5.50
N ARG A 135 -3.34 6.61 6.27
CA ARG A 135 -3.84 7.23 7.49
C ARG A 135 -3.94 6.22 8.61
N LEU A 136 -3.85 6.70 9.84
CA LEU A 136 -4.27 5.89 10.98
C LEU A 136 -5.80 5.79 11.01
N ASN A 137 -6.28 4.57 11.22
CA ASN A 137 -7.66 4.24 11.51
C ASN A 137 -7.69 3.38 12.78
N GLY A 138 -7.90 4.05 13.93
CA GLY A 138 -7.63 3.46 15.23
C GLY A 138 -6.12 3.17 15.38
N ALA A 139 -5.78 1.92 15.73
CA ALA A 139 -4.40 1.47 15.88
C ALA A 139 -3.78 0.93 14.57
N LEU A 140 -4.52 0.93 13.46
CA LEU A 140 -4.09 0.35 12.19
C LEU A 140 -3.77 1.44 11.17
N LEU A 141 -2.61 1.33 10.55
CA LEU A 141 -2.26 2.13 9.38
C LEU A 141 -2.91 1.52 8.14
N LYS A 142 -3.69 2.31 7.40
CA LYS A 142 -4.45 1.86 6.23
C LYS A 142 -4.27 2.80 5.05
N ILE A 143 -4.40 2.24 3.84
CA ILE A 143 -4.37 2.99 2.58
C ILE A 143 -5.69 3.74 2.42
N GLU A 144 -5.61 5.04 2.19
CA GLU A 144 -6.76 5.91 1.97
C GLU A 144 -6.96 6.24 0.49
N HIS A 145 -5.86 6.38 -0.25
CA HIS A 145 -5.88 6.85 -1.62
C HIS A 145 -4.65 6.38 -2.39
N THR A 146 -4.81 6.15 -3.69
CA THR A 146 -3.72 5.99 -4.65
C THR A 146 -3.72 7.19 -5.59
N PHE A 147 -2.55 7.79 -5.79
CA PHE A 147 -2.33 8.80 -6.81
C PHE A 147 -1.78 8.14 -8.07
N PHE A 148 -2.31 8.55 -9.23
CA PHE A 148 -1.87 8.11 -10.54
C PHE A 148 -1.02 9.22 -11.19
N GLY A 149 0.13 8.87 -11.76
CA GLY A 149 1.04 9.83 -12.39
C GLY A 149 2.04 9.20 -13.36
#